data_AF-A0A956JK99-F1
#
_entry.id   AF-A0A956JK99-F1
#
_cell.length_a   1.000
_cell.length_b   1.000
_cell.length_c   1.000
_cell.angle_alpha   90.00
_cell.angle_beta   90.00
_cell.angle_gamma   90.00
#
_symmetry.space_group_name_H-M   'P 1'
#
loop_
_entity.id
_entity.type
_entity.pdbx_description
1 polymer ?
#
loop_
_entity_poly.entity_id
_entity_poly.type
_entity_poly.pdbx_seq_one_letter_code
_entity_poly.pdbx_strand_id
1 'polypeptide(L)'
;MEYSVLALSMVTPSLLLLWYFHSRDVYPEPGRVVWTTFTLGVLTAGPVLLFALPMGAFLELLRDPFAAGVYEAFVLAAIPEETLKLAVLLWYARRHSAFDEPMDGLVYGVAASL
;
A
#
# COMPACT_ATOMS: atom_id res chain seq x y z
N MET A 1 7.55 8.01 -27.76
CA MET A 1 6.12 7.62 -27.73
C MET A 1 5.89 6.32 -26.98
N GLU A 2 6.67 5.27 -27.24
CA GLU A 2 6.49 3.95 -26.59
C GLU A 2 6.61 3.97 -25.06
N TYR A 3 7.67 4.60 -24.52
CA TYR A 3 7.86 4.73 -23.06
C TYR A 3 6.76 5.53 -22.35
N SER A 4 6.19 6.51 -23.04
CA SER A 4 5.10 7.34 -22.49
C SER A 4 3.82 6.53 -22.32
N VAL A 5 3.53 5.64 -23.28
CA VAL A 5 2.38 4.73 -23.21
C VAL A 5 2.57 3.74 -22.07
N LEU A 6 3.76 3.14 -21.94
CA LEU A 6 4.08 2.20 -20.86
C LEU A 6 3.94 2.84 -19.47
N ALA A 7 4.49 4.05 -19.29
CA ALA A 7 4.38 4.78 -18.03
C ALA A 7 2.90 5.08 -17.69
N LEU A 8 2.09 5.48 -18.67
CA LEU A 8 0.67 5.69 -18.46
C LEU A 8 -0.04 4.38 -18.06
N SER A 9 0.24 3.28 -18.74
CA SER A 9 -0.39 1.98 -18.48
C SER A 9 -0.12 1.47 -17.06
N MET A 10 1.04 1.81 -16.46
CA MET A 10 1.37 1.44 -15.08
C MET A 10 0.55 2.21 -14.04
N VAL A 11 0.38 3.52 -14.24
CA VAL A 11 -0.21 4.41 -13.23
C VAL A 11 -1.73 4.52 -13.36
N THR A 12 -2.24 4.40 -14.59
CA THR A 12 -3.69 4.52 -14.89
C THR A 12 -4.58 3.64 -14.02
N PRO A 13 -4.34 2.32 -13.85
CA PRO A 13 -5.23 1.48 -13.06
C PRO A 13 -5.30 1.92 -11.59
N SER A 14 -4.17 2.28 -10.97
CA SER A 14 -4.14 2.75 -9.58
C SER A 14 -4.92 4.05 -9.42
N LEU A 15 -4.71 5.02 -10.30
CA LEU A 15 -5.47 6.29 -10.26
C LEU A 15 -6.96 6.10 -10.53
N LEU A 16 -7.32 5.17 -11.42
CA LEU A 16 -8.72 4.84 -11.70
C LEU A 16 -9.41 4.20 -10.50
N LEU A 17 -8.74 3.29 -9.78
CA LEU A 17 -9.29 2.68 -8.58
C LEU A 17 -9.46 3.72 -7.46
N LEU A 18 -8.45 4.56 -7.23
CA LEU A 18 -8.53 5.64 -6.24
C LEU A 18 -9.71 6.58 -6.54
N TRP A 19 -9.84 7.00 -7.81
CA TRP A 19 -10.97 7.81 -8.26
C TRP A 19 -12.31 7.10 -8.10
N TYR A 20 -12.39 5.82 -8.47
CA TYR A 20 -13.62 5.03 -8.41
C TYR A 20 -14.15 4.94 -6.98
N PHE A 21 -13.30 4.52 -6.02
CA PHE A 21 -13.73 4.38 -4.63
C PHE A 21 -14.08 5.72 -4.00
N HIS A 22 -13.28 6.76 -4.25
CA HIS A 22 -13.59 8.10 -3.77
C HIS A 22 -14.90 8.67 -4.36
N SER A 23 -15.20 8.37 -5.64
CA SER A 23 -16.44 8.85 -6.29
C SER A 23 -17.69 8.04 -5.92
N ARG A 24 -17.53 6.84 -5.36
CA ARG A 24 -18.63 5.99 -4.89
C ARG A 24 -19.00 6.25 -3.44
N ASP A 25 -18.17 7.01 -2.74
CA ASP A 25 -18.45 7.47 -1.40
C ASP A 25 -19.63 8.44 -1.38
N VAL A 26 -20.58 8.20 -0.49
CA VAL A 26 -21.77 9.06 -0.32
C VAL A 26 -21.40 10.35 0.41
N TYR A 27 -20.42 10.27 1.32
CA TYR A 27 -19.91 11.39 2.11
C TYR A 27 -18.43 11.58 1.81
N PRO A 28 -18.08 12.20 0.66
CA PRO A 28 -16.73 12.16 0.14
C PRO A 28 -15.71 12.80 1.08
N GLU A 29 -14.68 12.01 1.37
CA GLU A 29 -13.53 12.42 2.16
C GLU A 29 -12.79 13.64 1.60
N PRO A 30 -12.17 14.49 2.44
CA PRO A 30 -11.40 15.60 1.93
C PRO A 30 -10.22 15.08 1.10
N GLY A 31 -10.19 15.42 -0.20
CA GLY A 31 -9.19 14.87 -1.13
C GLY A 31 -7.74 15.05 -0.68
N ARG A 32 -7.43 16.09 0.11
CA ARG A 32 -6.10 16.28 0.72
C ARG A 32 -5.70 15.10 1.61
N VAL A 33 -6.63 14.56 2.39
CA VAL A 33 -6.41 13.45 3.33
C VAL A 33 -6.22 12.17 2.55
N VAL A 34 -7.07 11.92 1.55
CA VAL A 34 -6.94 10.78 0.63
C VAL A 34 -5.59 10.76 -0.08
N TRP A 35 -5.17 11.89 -0.67
CA TRP A 35 -3.87 12.00 -1.34
C TRP A 35 -2.68 11.87 -0.39
N THR A 36 -2.82 12.35 0.84
CA THR A 36 -1.78 12.18 1.87
C THR A 36 -1.69 10.71 2.29
N THR A 37 -2.81 10.03 2.50
CA THR A 37 -2.86 8.59 2.77
C THR A 37 -2.23 7.78 1.64
N PHE A 38 -2.54 8.11 0.38
CA PHE A 38 -1.91 7.50 -0.79
C PHE A 38 -0.40 7.69 -0.82
N THR A 39 0.05 8.93 -0.61
CA THR A 39 1.49 9.24 -0.57
C THR A 39 2.20 8.51 0.56
N LEU A 40 1.58 8.43 1.74
CA LEU A 40 2.11 7.66 2.88
C LEU A 40 2.19 6.18 2.56
N GLY A 41 1.18 5.61 1.87
CA GLY A 41 1.20 4.24 1.34
C GLY A 41 2.41 3.98 0.46
N VAL A 42 2.62 4.81 -0.56
CA VAL A 42 3.80 4.73 -1.44
C VAL A 42 5.12 4.83 -0.65
N LEU A 43 5.19 5.73 0.34
CA LEU A 43 6.37 5.90 1.17
C LEU A 43 6.67 4.69 2.06
N THR A 44 5.70 3.81 2.36
CA THR A 44 5.95 2.59 3.12
C THR A 44 6.87 1.61 2.40
N ALA A 45 6.95 1.65 1.07
CA ALA A 45 7.84 0.78 0.28
C ALA A 45 9.31 0.94 0.68
N GLY A 46 9.75 2.15 1.03
CA GLY A 46 11.13 2.41 1.47
C GLY A 46 11.49 1.62 2.74
N PRO A 47 10.75 1.80 3.85
CA PRO A 47 10.93 1.01 5.07
C PRO A 47 10.76 -0.51 4.88
N VAL A 48 9.83 -0.96 4.02
CA VAL A 48 9.70 -2.40 3.68
C VAL A 48 11.00 -2.94 3.09
N LEU A 49 11.58 -2.22 2.11
CA LEU A 49 12.85 -2.63 1.51
C LEU A 49 13.99 -2.61 2.52
N LEU A 50 14.05 -1.59 3.39
CA LEU A 50 15.07 -1.51 4.43
C LEU A 50 14.99 -2.70 5.40
N PHE A 51 13.78 -3.19 5.67
CA PHE A 51 13.56 -4.41 6.46
C PHE A 51 13.94 -5.68 5.68
N ALA A 52 13.53 -5.78 4.41
CA ALA A 52 13.73 -6.98 3.59
C ALA A 52 15.20 -7.25 3.25
N LEU A 53 16.00 -6.20 2.97
CA LEU A 53 17.40 -6.33 2.57
C LEU A 53 18.27 -7.15 3.55
N PRO A 54 18.35 -6.84 4.86
CA PRO A 54 19.14 -7.63 5.80
C PRO A 54 18.55 -9.02 6.04
N MET A 55 17.22 -9.17 5.95
CA MET A 55 16.53 -10.44 6.13
C MET A 55 16.71 -11.38 4.93
N GLY A 56 17.01 -10.85 3.75
CA GLY A 56 17.30 -11.62 2.55
C GLY A 56 18.47 -12.60 2.70
N ALA A 57 19.44 -12.32 3.58
CA ALA A 57 20.54 -13.24 3.85
C ALA A 57 20.08 -14.60 4.43
N PHE A 58 18.93 -14.64 5.11
CA PHE A 58 18.35 -15.90 5.60
C PHE A 58 17.77 -16.76 4.48
N LEU A 59 17.42 -16.17 3.34
CA LEU A 59 16.91 -16.90 2.19
C LEU A 59 17.97 -17.88 1.64
N GLU A 60 19.24 -17.48 1.62
CA GLU A 60 20.35 -18.32 1.17
C GLU A 60 20.61 -19.55 2.06
N LEU A 61 20.14 -19.51 3.32
CA LEU A 61 20.25 -20.62 4.24
C LEU A 61 19.17 -21.70 4.01
N LEU A 62 18.08 -21.34 3.34
CA LEU A 62 16.96 -22.23 3.05
C LEU A 62 17.27 -23.07 1.80
N ARG A 63 17.52 -24.36 2.00
CA ARG A 63 17.82 -25.30 0.90
C ARG A 63 16.59 -25.83 0.19
N ASP A 64 15.45 -25.84 0.89
CA ASP A 64 14.19 -26.28 0.32
C ASP A 64 13.54 -25.11 -0.46
N PRO A 65 13.29 -25.27 -1.79
CA PRO A 65 12.73 -24.19 -2.60
C PRO A 65 11.35 -23.73 -2.14
N PHE A 66 10.54 -24.63 -1.58
CA PHE A 66 9.22 -24.29 -1.09
C PHE A 66 9.31 -23.42 0.18
N ALA A 67 10.13 -23.81 1.15
CA ALA A 67 10.39 -23.01 2.34
C ALA A 67 10.98 -21.63 2.00
N ALA A 68 11.89 -21.56 1.03
CA ALA A 68 12.44 -20.30 0.54
C ALA A 68 11.35 -19.38 -0.05
N GLY A 69 10.50 -19.92 -0.93
CA GLY A 69 9.40 -19.15 -1.52
C GLY A 69 8.37 -18.65 -0.49
N VAL A 70 8.05 -19.46 0.52
CA VAL A 70 7.17 -19.04 1.63
C VAL A 70 7.81 -17.92 2.44
N TYR A 71 9.11 -18.03 2.75
CA TYR A 71 9.84 -16.99 3.48
C TYR A 71 9.88 -15.68 2.69
N GLU A 72 10.20 -15.73 1.41
CA GLU A 72 10.24 -14.57 0.53
C GLU A 72 8.87 -13.90 0.43
N ALA A 73 7.81 -14.66 0.13
CA ALA A 73 6.47 -14.11 -0.08
C ALA A 73 5.87 -13.50 1.21
N PHE A 74 6.02 -14.17 2.35
CA PHE A 74 5.36 -13.74 3.59
C PHE A 74 6.26 -12.88 4.47
N VAL A 75 7.49 -13.33 4.75
CA VAL A 75 8.35 -12.65 5.72
C VAL A 75 9.00 -11.42 5.11
N LEU A 76 9.47 -11.50 3.86
CA LEU A 76 10.16 -10.38 3.22
C LEU A 76 9.21 -9.38 2.56
N ALA A 77 8.05 -9.82 2.06
CA ALA A 77 7.10 -8.97 1.35
C ALA A 77 5.79 -8.74 2.13
N ALA A 78 4.91 -9.73 2.20
CA ALA A 78 3.51 -9.50 2.61
C ALA A 78 3.36 -8.96 4.05
N ILE A 79 4.02 -9.57 5.03
CA ILE A 79 3.91 -9.14 6.45
C ILE A 79 4.42 -7.70 6.63
N PRO A 80 5.66 -7.33 6.23
CA PRO A 80 6.14 -5.97 6.44
C PRO A 80 5.33 -4.94 5.66
N GLU A 81 4.92 -5.26 4.42
CA GLU A 81 4.12 -4.36 3.59
C GLU A 81 2.75 -4.08 4.21
N GLU A 82 1.99 -5.11 4.56
CA GLU A 82 0.65 -4.95 5.15
C GLU A 82 0.71 -4.34 6.54
N THR A 83 1.74 -4.64 7.34
CA THR A 83 1.92 -4.03 8.67
C THR A 83 2.12 -2.53 8.57
N LEU A 84 2.93 -2.07 7.61
CA LEU A 84 3.18 -0.64 7.41
C LEU A 84 1.98 0.08 6.79
N LYS A 85 1.28 -0.54 5.83
CA LYS A 85 0.01 0.00 5.31
C LYS A 85 -1.03 0.13 6.42
N LEU A 86 -1.16 -0.89 7.27
CA LEU A 86 -2.04 -0.83 8.45
C LEU A 86 -1.62 0.28 9.42
N ALA A 87 -0.31 0.48 9.63
CA ALA A 87 0.18 1.56 10.47
C ALA A 87 -0.22 2.94 9.93
N VAL A 88 -0.19 3.15 8.61
CA VAL A 88 -0.72 4.37 7.97
C VAL A 88 -2.19 4.57 8.34
N LEU A 89 -3.02 3.53 8.23
CA LEU A 89 -4.45 3.64 8.59
C LEU A 89 -4.66 3.96 10.08
N LEU A 90 -3.96 3.24 10.96
CA LEU A 90 -4.16 3.36 12.42
C LEU A 90 -3.61 4.65 13.02
N TRP A 91 -2.50 5.17 12.48
CA TRP A 91 -1.79 6.32 13.05
C TRP A 91 -2.04 7.63 12.29
N TYR A 92 -2.40 7.58 11.01
CA TYR A 92 -2.76 8.74 10.22
C TYR A 92 -4.28 8.83 10.00
N ALA A 93 -4.87 7.93 9.21
CA ALA A 93 -6.27 8.06 8.75
C ALA A 93 -7.27 8.08 9.91
N ARG A 94 -7.17 7.13 10.85
CA ARG A 94 -8.07 7.02 12.02
C ARG A 94 -8.04 8.25 12.95
N ARG A 95 -6.99 9.08 12.89
CA ARG A 95 -6.89 10.29 13.73
C ARG A 95 -7.58 11.49 13.12
N HIS A 96 -8.02 11.41 11.87
CA HIS A 96 -8.75 12.48 11.23
C HIS A 96 -10.22 12.44 11.62
N SER A 97 -10.80 13.63 11.83
CA SER A 97 -12.21 13.79 12.16
C SER A 97 -13.15 13.38 11.02
N ALA A 98 -12.61 13.23 9.81
CA ALA A 98 -13.34 12.79 8.65
C ALA A 98 -13.52 11.27 8.59
N PHE A 99 -12.78 10.51 9.41
CA PHE A 99 -13.01 9.06 9.60
C PHE A 99 -14.18 8.85 10.55
N ASP A 100 -15.41 8.89 10.03
CA ASP A 100 -16.65 8.80 10.80
C ASP A 100 -17.60 7.68 10.33
N GLU A 101 -17.34 7.07 9.17
CA GLU A 101 -18.11 5.98 8.61
C GLU A 101 -17.27 4.74 8.22
N PRO A 102 -17.88 3.55 8.09
CA PRO A 102 -17.16 2.35 7.65
C PRO A 102 -16.58 2.47 6.23
N MET A 103 -17.18 3.29 5.37
CA MET A 103 -16.77 3.47 3.98
C MET A 103 -15.41 4.16 3.88
N ASP A 104 -15.13 5.10 4.77
CA ASP A 104 -13.86 5.83 4.89
C ASP A 104 -12.68 4.88 5.09
N GLY A 105 -12.89 3.85 5.92
CA GLY A 105 -11.91 2.78 6.12
C GLY A 105 -11.53 2.08 4.82
N LEU A 106 -12.50 1.91 3.92
CA LEU A 106 -12.26 1.32 2.60
C LEU A 106 -11.59 2.32 1.65
N VAL A 107 -12.01 3.59 1.62
CA VAL A 107 -11.39 4.64 0.78
C VAL A 107 -9.92 4.84 1.18
N TYR A 108 -9.63 5.01 2.47
CA TYR A 108 -8.27 5.14 2.97
C TYR A 108 -7.46 3.86 2.85
N GLY A 109 -8.08 2.69 3.04
CA GLY A 109 -7.43 1.40 2.85
C GLY A 109 -6.98 1.19 1.41
N VAL A 110 -7.84 1.50 0.44
CA VAL A 110 -7.49 1.50 -0.98
C VAL A 110 -6.39 2.51 -1.25
N ALA A 111 -6.51 3.74 -0.74
CA ALA A 111 -5.49 4.77 -0.92
C ALA A 111 -4.12 4.31 -0.41
N ALA A 112 -4.04 3.70 0.78
CA ALA A 112 -2.77 3.24 1.35
C ALA A 112 -2.18 2.01 0.63
N SER A 113 -3.00 1.23 -0.09
CA SER A 113 -2.58 -0.04 -0.69
C SER A 113 -2.13 0.06 -2.16
N LEU A 114 -2.66 1.04 -2.89
CA LEU A 114 -2.35 1.35 -4.29
C LEU A 114 -0.96 1.95 -4.49
#